data_AF-A0A835M1M0-F1
#
_entry.id   AF-A0A835M1M0-F1
#
_cell.length_a   1.000
_cell.length_b   1.000
_cell.length_c   1.000
_cell.angle_alpha   90.00
_cell.angle_beta   90.00
_cell.angle_gamma   90.00
#
_symmetry.space_group_name_H-M   'P 1'
#
loop_
_entity.id
_entity.type
_entity.pdbx_description
1 polymer ?
#
loop_
_entity_poly.entity_id
_entity_poly.type
_entity_poly.pdbx_seq_one_letter_code
_entity_poly.pdbx_strand_id
1 'polypeptide(L)'
;MKLACQLEHNTMLGAFSLLKVIESELQGYLSAANGRVGRCLSLIQAASDVHEQGAVDDRDTFLHGVRDLLSIHTNVQGVLPTYVSAPGIVQQISSLQSDLLTLQSDLGNSLPDDKNRCISELCTHIQSLQKLLFESSTTAQPILTPWPLMKELVEMEKVNAQLSAAVEEVTREHREKAEIVKHHPHEVGRERKVFVDFFCNPERLRNQVRERQLESNLCKFSIIYL
;
A
#
# COMPACT_ATOMS: atom_id res chain seq x y z
N MET A 1 10.16 -119.84 6.57
CA MET A 1 9.87 -118.60 7.32
C MET A 1 11.14 -117.96 7.91
N LYS A 2 11.98 -118.68 8.66
CA LYS A 2 13.20 -118.13 9.32
C LYS A 2 14.21 -117.44 8.37
N LEU A 3 14.43 -117.99 7.18
CA LEU A 3 15.36 -117.43 6.18
C LEU A 3 14.87 -116.09 5.60
N ALA A 4 13.56 -115.93 5.39
CA ALA A 4 12.98 -114.69 4.87
C ALA A 4 13.10 -113.54 5.88
N CYS A 5 12.83 -113.79 7.16
CA CYS A 5 13.02 -112.80 8.23
C CYS A 5 14.49 -112.39 8.39
N GLN A 6 15.44 -113.32 8.23
CA GLN A 6 16.87 -112.99 8.26
C GLN A 6 17.30 -112.13 7.07
N LEU A 7 16.77 -112.40 5.87
CA LEU A 7 17.07 -111.62 4.67
C LEU A 7 16.51 -110.20 4.79
N GLU A 8 15.29 -110.06 5.30
CA GLU A 8 14.65 -108.76 5.57
C GLU A 8 15.42 -107.97 6.63
N HIS A 9 15.84 -108.61 7.73
CA HIS A 9 16.66 -107.98 8.76
C HIS A 9 18.01 -107.47 8.23
N ASN A 10 18.71 -108.29 7.43
CA ASN A 10 19.97 -107.90 6.81
C ASN A 10 19.78 -106.76 5.79
N THR A 11 18.65 -106.75 5.08
CA THR A 11 18.30 -105.67 4.13
C THR A 11 18.02 -104.37 4.88
N MET A 12 17.29 -104.43 6.01
CA MET A 12 17.06 -103.26 6.87
C MET A 12 18.35 -102.73 7.49
N LEU A 13 19.26 -103.60 7.93
CA LEU A 13 20.58 -103.20 8.43
C LEU A 13 21.43 -102.55 7.35
N GLY A 14 21.40 -103.10 6.13
CA GLY A 14 22.05 -102.51 4.96
C GLY A 14 21.52 -101.09 4.67
N ALA A 15 20.20 -100.94 4.63
CA ALA A 15 19.55 -99.64 4.43
C ALA A 15 19.90 -98.64 5.56
N PHE A 16 19.91 -99.09 6.82
CA PHE A 16 20.31 -98.26 7.96
C PHE A 16 21.77 -97.82 7.87
N SER A 17 22.69 -98.71 7.49
CA SER A 17 24.11 -98.37 7.31
C SER A 17 24.31 -97.35 6.18
N LEU A 18 23.58 -97.49 5.08
CA LEU A 18 23.60 -96.54 3.97
C LEU A 18 23.07 -95.17 4.41
N LEU A 19 21.95 -95.14 5.14
CA LEU A 19 21.40 -93.90 5.69
C LEU A 19 22.40 -93.20 6.63
N LYS A 20 23.16 -93.96 7.42
CA LYS A 20 24.22 -93.40 8.29
C LYS A 20 25.40 -92.82 7.52
N VAL A 21 25.80 -93.43 6.40
CA VAL A 21 26.82 -92.87 5.51
C VAL A 21 26.32 -91.58 4.87
N ILE A 22 25.09 -91.58 4.34
CA ILE A 22 24.46 -90.38 3.74
C ILE A 22 24.36 -89.25 4.77
N GLU A 23 23.91 -89.53 5.99
CA GLU A 23 23.83 -88.55 7.08
C GLU A 23 25.21 -87.93 7.38
N SER A 24 26.26 -88.75 7.43
CA SER A 24 27.63 -88.30 7.68
C SER A 24 28.17 -87.42 6.54
N GLU A 25 27.87 -87.78 5.30
CA GLU A 25 28.27 -87.01 4.11
C GLU A 25 27.54 -85.67 4.04
N LEU A 26 26.23 -85.64 4.31
CA LEU A 26 25.44 -84.42 4.40
C LEU A 26 25.95 -83.49 5.50
N GLN A 27 26.33 -84.04 6.66
CA GLN A 27 26.91 -83.25 7.75
C GLN A 27 28.28 -82.65 7.35
N GLY A 28 29.08 -83.39 6.56
CA GLY A 28 30.32 -82.90 5.96
C GLY A 28 30.06 -81.72 5.02
N TYR A 29 29.09 -81.85 4.10
CA TYR A 29 28.71 -80.77 3.19
C TYR A 29 28.18 -79.54 3.93
N LEU A 30 27.34 -79.73 4.95
CA LEU A 30 26.82 -78.63 5.77
C LEU A 30 27.96 -77.87 6.48
N SER A 31 28.92 -78.59 7.04
CA SER A 31 30.08 -77.99 7.72
C SER A 31 30.95 -77.19 6.74
N ALA A 32 31.20 -77.74 5.54
CA ALA A 32 31.94 -77.05 4.49
C ALA A 32 31.20 -75.80 3.98
N ALA A 33 29.87 -75.89 3.81
CA ALA A 33 29.02 -74.76 3.41
C ALA A 33 29.05 -73.65 4.46
N ASN A 34 28.90 -73.99 5.75
CA ASN A 34 29.01 -73.03 6.86
C ASN A 34 30.39 -72.36 6.88
N GLY A 35 31.47 -73.13 6.65
CA GLY A 35 32.82 -72.56 6.55
C GLY A 35 33.03 -71.63 5.34
N ARG A 36 32.28 -71.81 4.25
CA ARG A 36 32.26 -70.88 3.10
C ARG A 36 31.45 -69.63 3.42
N VAL A 37 30.26 -69.79 3.99
CA VAL A 37 29.39 -68.67 4.39
C VAL A 37 30.10 -67.79 5.42
N GLY A 38 30.75 -68.38 6.43
CA GLY A 38 31.55 -67.64 7.40
C GLY A 38 32.64 -66.81 6.74
N ARG A 39 33.37 -67.36 5.75
CA ARG A 39 34.37 -66.62 4.97
C ARG A 39 33.76 -65.50 4.13
N CYS A 40 32.61 -65.73 3.48
CA CYS A 40 31.90 -64.68 2.76
C CYS A 40 31.48 -63.55 3.69
N LEU A 41 30.98 -63.86 4.90
CA LEU A 41 30.63 -62.86 5.90
C LEU A 41 31.87 -62.08 6.37
N SER A 42 33.00 -62.75 6.63
CA SER A 42 34.26 -62.07 6.95
C SER A 42 34.76 -61.18 5.82
N LEU A 43 34.59 -61.59 4.55
CA LEU A 43 34.92 -60.76 3.39
C LEU A 43 34.02 -59.53 3.29
N ILE A 44 32.71 -59.68 3.51
CA ILE A 44 31.76 -58.57 3.53
C ILE A 44 32.10 -57.59 4.67
N GLN A 45 32.42 -58.10 5.85
CA GLN A 45 32.83 -57.29 6.99
C GLN A 45 34.14 -56.56 6.69
N ALA A 46 35.16 -57.26 6.19
CA ALA A 46 36.43 -56.65 5.81
C ALA A 46 36.27 -55.60 4.69
N ALA A 47 35.39 -55.82 3.72
CA ALA A 47 35.06 -54.84 2.70
C ALA A 47 34.31 -53.61 3.25
N SER A 48 33.54 -53.79 4.33
CA SER A 48 32.84 -52.70 5.01
C SER A 48 33.74 -51.91 5.97
N ASP A 49 34.75 -52.58 6.55
CA ASP A 49 35.75 -52.00 7.44
C ASP A 49 36.88 -51.26 6.70
N VAL A 50 36.95 -51.33 5.36
CA VAL A 50 37.84 -50.50 4.53
C VAL A 50 37.30 -49.07 4.50
N HIS A 51 37.38 -48.39 5.64
CA HIS A 51 37.00 -46.98 5.78
C HIS A 51 38.20 -46.02 5.67
N GLU A 52 39.44 -46.46 5.41
CA GLU A 52 40.59 -45.52 5.41
C GLU A 52 41.69 -45.66 4.35
N GLN A 53 41.76 -46.69 3.50
CA GLN A 53 42.81 -46.74 2.47
C GLN A 53 42.30 -47.13 1.09
N GLY A 54 41.80 -46.13 0.39
CA GLY A 54 41.74 -46.13 -1.06
C GLY A 54 42.18 -44.76 -1.54
N ALA A 55 43.50 -44.56 -1.66
CA ALA A 55 44.01 -43.47 -2.48
C ALA A 55 43.35 -43.60 -3.85
N VAL A 56 42.79 -42.52 -4.37
CA VAL A 56 42.49 -42.44 -5.79
C VAL A 56 43.79 -42.71 -6.53
N ASP A 57 43.77 -43.65 -7.48
CA ASP A 57 44.93 -43.95 -8.33
C ASP A 57 45.39 -42.64 -8.97
N ASP A 58 46.69 -42.30 -8.87
CA ASP A 58 47.27 -41.08 -9.44
C ASP A 58 47.07 -40.99 -10.97
N ARG A 59 46.75 -42.11 -11.62
CA ARG A 59 46.41 -42.18 -13.04
C ARG A 59 44.95 -41.84 -13.34
N ASP A 60 44.08 -41.78 -12.34
CA ASP A 60 42.66 -41.45 -12.50
C ASP A 60 42.47 -39.93 -12.64
N THR A 61 42.70 -39.45 -13.85
CA THR A 61 42.55 -38.03 -14.21
C THR A 61 41.14 -37.50 -13.93
N PHE A 62 40.12 -38.37 -13.99
CA PHE A 62 38.74 -37.96 -13.77
C PHE A 62 38.48 -37.63 -12.30
N LEU A 63 38.84 -38.52 -11.38
CA LEU A 63 38.64 -38.28 -9.94
C LEU A 63 39.51 -37.13 -9.43
N HIS A 64 40.70 -36.92 -10.00
CA HIS A 64 41.48 -35.72 -9.75
C HIS A 64 40.78 -34.45 -10.27
N GLY A 65 40.20 -34.47 -11.46
CA GLY A 65 39.42 -33.35 -11.98
C GLY A 65 38.19 -33.03 -11.10
N VAL A 66 37.50 -34.06 -10.60
CA VAL A 66 36.39 -33.90 -9.65
C VAL A 66 36.87 -33.27 -8.35
N ARG A 67 37.99 -33.75 -7.77
CA ARG A 67 38.62 -33.13 -6.60
C ARG A 67 38.94 -31.67 -6.86
N ASP A 68 39.57 -31.35 -7.98
CA ASP A 68 40.02 -29.99 -8.28
C ASP A 68 38.82 -29.05 -8.36
N LEU A 69 37.73 -29.48 -9.01
CA LEU A 69 36.46 -28.73 -9.02
C LEU A 69 35.87 -28.53 -7.62
N LEU A 70 35.86 -29.57 -6.77
CA LEU A 70 35.38 -29.46 -5.39
C LEU A 70 36.27 -28.54 -4.54
N SER A 71 37.57 -28.50 -4.80
CA SER A 71 38.52 -27.63 -4.09
C SER A 71 38.29 -26.15 -4.36
N ILE A 72 37.85 -25.79 -5.58
CA ILE A 72 37.51 -24.40 -5.95
C ILE A 72 36.34 -23.89 -5.09
N HIS A 73 35.38 -24.76 -4.75
CA HIS A 73 34.20 -24.40 -3.97
C HIS A 73 34.49 -24.23 -2.48
N THR A 74 35.46 -24.98 -1.94
CA THR A 74 35.80 -24.95 -0.50
C THR A 74 36.74 -23.80 -0.12
N ASN A 75 37.21 -23.01 -1.10
CA ASN A 75 38.06 -21.82 -0.91
C ASN A 75 39.31 -22.09 -0.04
N VAL A 76 39.84 -23.31 -0.09
CA VAL A 76 41.09 -23.66 0.57
C VAL A 76 42.24 -23.19 -0.32
N GLN A 77 42.63 -21.93 -0.15
CA GLN A 77 43.90 -21.39 -0.66
C GLN A 77 45.06 -22.02 0.14
N GLY A 78 45.35 -23.27 -0.15
CA GLY A 78 46.42 -24.05 0.45
C GLY A 78 46.69 -25.26 -0.42
N VAL A 79 47.96 -25.65 -0.51
CA VAL A 79 48.47 -26.82 -1.24
C VAL A 79 47.41 -27.92 -1.31
N LEU A 80 46.92 -28.24 -2.52
CA LEU A 80 45.93 -29.29 -2.71
C LEU A 80 46.45 -30.57 -2.02
N PRO A 81 45.65 -31.23 -1.18
CA PRO A 81 46.07 -32.48 -0.57
C PRO A 81 46.44 -33.45 -1.69
N THR A 82 47.71 -33.86 -1.70
CA THR A 82 48.28 -34.81 -2.68
C THR A 82 47.55 -36.14 -2.64
N TYR A 83 46.88 -36.45 -1.52
CA TYR A 83 46.10 -37.65 -1.32
C TYR A 83 44.61 -37.33 -1.28
N VAL A 84 43.83 -38.02 -2.10
CA VAL A 84 42.37 -37.98 -2.06
C VAL A 84 41.81 -39.38 -2.05
N SER A 85 40.84 -39.62 -1.16
CA SER A 85 40.13 -40.88 -1.09
C SER A 85 38.77 -40.76 -1.79
N ALA A 86 38.35 -41.83 -2.47
CA ALA A 86 37.04 -41.86 -3.12
C ALA A 86 35.87 -41.59 -2.13
N PRO A 87 35.88 -42.12 -0.89
CA PRO A 87 34.88 -41.75 0.12
C PRO A 87 34.89 -40.25 0.47
N GLY A 88 36.08 -39.63 0.52
CA GLY A 88 36.21 -38.20 0.77
C GLY A 88 35.58 -37.36 -0.35
N ILE A 89 35.76 -37.75 -1.61
CA ILE A 89 35.09 -37.12 -2.76
C ILE A 89 33.57 -37.26 -2.64
N VAL A 90 33.07 -38.47 -2.37
CA VAL A 90 31.63 -38.73 -2.23
C VAL A 90 31.03 -37.91 -1.09
N GLN A 91 31.74 -37.79 0.03
CA GLN A 91 31.31 -36.96 1.16
C GLN A 91 31.24 -35.48 0.76
N GLN A 92 32.26 -34.96 0.08
CA GLN A 92 32.27 -33.56 -0.38
C GLN A 92 31.14 -33.28 -1.39
N ILE A 93 30.88 -34.19 -2.34
CA ILE A 93 29.76 -34.08 -3.26
C ILE A 93 28.43 -34.07 -2.50
N SER A 94 28.28 -34.95 -1.50
CA SER A 94 27.06 -35.04 -0.69
C SER A 94 26.82 -33.78 0.13
N SER A 95 27.89 -33.21 0.71
CA SER A 95 27.84 -31.92 1.39
C SER A 95 27.41 -30.80 0.44
N LEU A 96 28.04 -30.70 -0.74
CA LEU A 96 27.69 -29.68 -1.74
C LEU A 96 26.23 -29.81 -2.22
N GLN A 97 25.75 -31.05 -2.38
CA GLN A 97 24.35 -31.30 -2.72
C GLN A 97 23.40 -30.82 -1.62
N SER A 98 23.75 -31.05 -0.35
CA SER A 98 22.99 -30.53 0.78
C SER A 98 22.97 -29.01 0.78
N ASP A 99 24.11 -28.36 0.57
CA ASP A 99 24.24 -26.90 0.53
C ASP A 99 23.41 -26.29 -0.62
N LEU A 100 23.42 -26.92 -1.79
CA LEU A 100 22.59 -26.50 -2.93
C LEU A 100 21.09 -26.63 -2.63
N LEU A 101 20.67 -27.70 -1.96
CA LEU A 101 19.27 -27.88 -1.55
C LEU A 101 18.85 -26.83 -0.52
N THR A 102 19.73 -26.50 0.44
CA THR A 102 19.46 -25.41 1.39
C THR A 102 19.33 -24.07 0.68
N LEU A 103 20.25 -23.75 -0.23
CA LEU A 103 20.22 -22.50 -0.99
C LEU A 103 18.98 -22.41 -1.90
N GLN A 104 18.58 -23.53 -2.51
CA GLN A 104 17.37 -23.62 -3.32
C GLN A 104 16.12 -23.37 -2.47
N SER A 105 16.05 -23.94 -1.27
CA SER A 105 14.97 -23.69 -0.30
C SER A 105 14.96 -22.22 0.12
N ASP A 106 16.12 -21.66 0.48
CA ASP A 106 16.25 -20.27 0.90
C ASP A 106 15.81 -19.31 -0.21
N LEU A 107 16.24 -19.53 -1.45
CA LEU A 107 15.80 -18.73 -2.60
C LEU A 107 14.29 -18.86 -2.83
N GLY A 108 13.75 -20.08 -2.70
CA GLY A 108 12.33 -20.37 -2.86
C GLY A 108 11.45 -19.69 -1.82
N ASN A 109 11.94 -19.52 -0.59
CA ASN A 109 11.17 -18.95 0.53
C ASN A 109 11.43 -17.46 0.73
N SER A 110 12.69 -17.02 0.70
CA SER A 110 13.08 -15.62 0.96
C SER A 110 12.58 -14.66 -0.12
N LEU A 111 12.70 -15.02 -1.39
CA LEU A 111 12.37 -14.11 -2.49
C LEU A 111 10.86 -13.76 -2.54
N PRO A 112 9.93 -14.74 -2.42
CA PRO A 112 8.51 -14.42 -2.30
C PRO A 112 8.17 -13.67 -1.02
N ASP A 113 8.77 -14.04 0.11
CA ASP A 113 8.49 -13.41 1.41
C ASP A 113 8.96 -11.96 1.45
N ASP A 114 10.16 -11.67 0.94
CA ASP A 114 10.69 -10.31 0.84
C ASP A 114 9.86 -9.47 -0.15
N LYS A 115 9.47 -10.05 -1.28
CA LYS A 115 8.57 -9.38 -2.23
C LYS A 115 7.23 -9.06 -1.58
N ASN A 116 6.62 -10.02 -0.88
CA ASN A 116 5.33 -9.84 -0.22
C ASN A 116 5.42 -8.83 0.92
N ARG A 117 6.52 -8.83 1.68
CA ARG A 117 6.81 -7.83 2.71
C ARG A 117 6.91 -6.44 2.11
N CYS A 118 7.72 -6.27 1.06
CA CYS A 118 7.87 -5.00 0.35
C CYS A 118 6.53 -4.49 -0.20
N ILE A 119 5.74 -5.37 -0.85
CA ILE A 119 4.39 -5.04 -1.31
C ILE A 119 3.51 -4.58 -0.15
N SER A 120 3.55 -5.28 0.98
CA SER A 120 2.76 -4.94 2.17
C SER A 120 3.16 -3.58 2.74
N GLU A 121 4.45 -3.31 2.84
CA GLU A 121 4.99 -2.01 3.28
C GLU A 121 4.52 -0.88 2.36
N LEU A 122 4.63 -1.06 1.04
CA LEU A 122 4.15 -0.08 0.05
C LEU A 122 2.64 0.14 0.19
N CYS A 123 1.86 -0.92 0.35
CA CYS A 123 0.42 -0.82 0.60
C CYS A 123 0.12 -0.02 1.88
N THR A 124 0.86 -0.25 2.96
CA THR A 124 0.72 0.51 4.22
C THR A 124 1.07 1.99 4.02
N HIS A 125 2.12 2.30 3.27
CA HIS A 125 2.48 3.69 2.94
C HIS A 125 1.38 4.37 2.12
N ILE A 126 0.85 3.70 1.10
CA ILE A 126 -0.25 4.22 0.28
C ILE A 126 -1.48 4.49 1.16
N GLN A 127 -1.86 3.55 2.03
CA GLN A 127 -2.99 3.73 2.95
C GLN A 127 -2.78 4.90 3.92
N SER A 128 -1.55 5.06 4.43
CA SER A 128 -1.19 6.18 5.30
C SER A 128 -1.29 7.52 4.57
N LEU A 129 -0.76 7.59 3.34
CA LEU A 129 -0.87 8.77 2.49
C LEU A 129 -2.33 9.08 2.13
N GLN A 130 -3.13 8.07 1.79
CA GLN A 130 -4.56 8.23 1.57
C GLN A 130 -5.24 8.78 2.82
N LYS A 131 -4.97 8.22 4.00
CA LYS A 131 -5.53 8.71 5.27
C LYS A 131 -5.11 10.15 5.53
N LEU A 132 -3.85 10.51 5.35
CA LEU A 132 -3.39 11.90 5.49
C LEU A 132 -4.05 12.83 4.47
N LEU A 133 -4.22 12.41 3.22
CA LEU A 133 -4.91 13.17 2.19
C LEU A 133 -6.40 13.33 2.50
N PHE A 134 -7.07 12.30 3.02
CA PHE A 134 -8.48 12.32 3.39
C PHE A 134 -8.75 13.03 4.73
N GLU A 135 -7.83 12.97 5.69
CA GLU A 135 -7.87 13.77 6.92
C GLU A 135 -7.53 15.24 6.63
N SER A 136 -6.61 15.51 5.70
CA SER A 136 -6.38 16.87 5.18
C SER A 136 -7.57 17.35 4.34
N SER A 137 -8.24 16.42 3.68
CA SER A 137 -9.51 16.59 2.98
C SER A 137 -10.69 16.23 3.88
N THR A 138 -10.63 16.60 5.17
CA THR A 138 -11.85 16.71 5.98
C THR A 138 -12.89 17.44 5.16
N THR A 139 -14.10 16.89 5.18
CA THR A 139 -15.32 17.23 4.44
C THR A 139 -15.84 18.65 4.66
N ALA A 140 -15.00 19.66 4.53
CA ALA A 140 -15.44 21.01 4.25
C ALA A 140 -15.40 21.15 2.73
N GLN A 141 -16.57 21.26 2.11
CA GLN A 141 -16.65 22.00 0.85
C GLN A 141 -15.79 23.26 1.01
N PRO A 142 -14.95 23.63 0.03
CA PRO A 142 -14.20 24.86 0.14
C PRO A 142 -15.21 25.96 0.44
N ILE A 143 -15.13 26.53 1.64
CA ILE A 143 -15.88 27.73 1.96
C ILE A 143 -15.22 28.80 1.12
N LEU A 144 -15.71 28.96 -0.12
CA LEU A 144 -15.16 29.86 -1.13
C LEU A 144 -15.14 31.32 -0.64
N THR A 145 -15.91 31.61 0.40
CA THR A 145 -16.05 32.93 1.01
C THR A 145 -15.86 32.82 2.53
N PRO A 146 -14.72 33.25 3.09
CA PRO A 146 -14.48 33.24 4.54
C PRO A 146 -15.66 33.84 5.31
N TRP A 147 -16.08 33.20 6.41
CA TRP A 147 -17.26 33.60 7.19
C TRP A 147 -17.30 35.09 7.57
N PRO A 148 -16.16 35.72 7.98
CA PRO A 148 -16.13 37.17 8.21
C PRO A 148 -16.52 37.97 6.96
N LEU A 149 -16.06 37.55 5.78
CA LEU A 149 -16.35 38.21 4.52
C LEU A 149 -17.81 38.01 4.09
N MET A 150 -18.39 36.83 4.34
CA MET A 150 -19.82 36.59 4.11
C MET A 150 -20.69 37.54 4.96
N LYS A 151 -20.35 37.74 6.23
CA LYS A 151 -21.06 38.66 7.11
C LYS A 151 -21.00 40.10 6.60
N GLU A 152 -19.82 40.57 6.21
CA GLU A 152 -19.65 41.91 5.65
C GLU A 152 -20.39 42.09 4.32
N LEU A 153 -20.43 41.06 3.46
CA LEU A 153 -21.21 41.09 2.21
C LEU A 153 -22.72 41.22 2.46
N VAL A 154 -23.26 40.52 3.46
CA VAL A 154 -24.69 40.61 3.83
C VAL A 154 -25.03 41.99 4.38
N GLU A 155 -24.18 42.57 5.22
CA GLU A 155 -24.39 43.94 5.72
C GLU A 155 -24.27 44.97 4.58
N MET A 156 -23.34 44.78 3.65
CA MET A 156 -23.21 45.63 2.47
C MET A 156 -24.45 45.54 1.57
N GLU A 157 -25.01 44.35 1.37
CA GLU A 157 -26.24 44.17 0.59
C GLU A 157 -27.43 44.89 1.23
N LYS A 158 -27.55 44.83 2.56
CA LYS A 158 -28.56 45.57 3.31
C LYS A 158 -28.40 47.09 3.16
N VAL A 159 -27.18 47.61 3.27
CA VAL A 159 -26.90 49.03 3.05
C VAL A 159 -27.22 49.43 1.61
N ASN A 160 -26.90 48.58 0.64
CA ASN A 160 -27.16 48.84 -0.78
C ASN A 160 -28.67 48.87 -1.09
N ALA A 161 -29.46 48.01 -0.45
CA ALA A 161 -30.92 48.03 -0.55
C ALA A 161 -31.51 49.32 0.03
N GLN A 162 -31.02 49.76 1.20
CA GLN A 162 -31.43 51.03 1.82
C GLN A 162 -31.08 52.23 0.94
N LEU A 163 -29.87 52.25 0.38
CA LEU A 163 -29.44 53.31 -0.53
C LEU A 163 -30.28 53.34 -1.80
N SER A 164 -30.58 52.18 -2.38
CA SER A 164 -31.43 52.07 -3.58
C SER A 164 -32.82 52.64 -3.32
N ALA A 165 -33.45 52.29 -2.20
CA ALA A 165 -34.75 52.83 -1.81
C ALA A 165 -34.72 54.36 -1.59
N ALA A 166 -33.67 54.88 -0.94
CA ALA A 166 -33.51 56.31 -0.74
C ALA A 166 -33.33 57.07 -2.07
N VAL A 167 -32.56 56.51 -3.01
CA VAL A 167 -32.36 57.08 -4.35
C VAL A 167 -33.67 57.10 -5.14
N GLU A 168 -34.44 56.01 -5.11
CA GLU A 168 -35.76 55.95 -5.76
C GLU A 168 -36.69 57.03 -5.22
N GLU A 169 -36.72 57.22 -3.90
CA GLU A 169 -37.56 58.23 -3.26
C GLU A 169 -37.15 59.66 -3.65
N VAL A 170 -35.87 60.00 -3.56
CA VAL A 170 -35.36 61.32 -3.99
C VAL A 170 -35.65 61.55 -5.48
N THR A 171 -35.50 60.53 -6.30
CA THR A 171 -35.78 60.62 -7.74
C THR A 171 -37.27 60.85 -8.00
N ARG A 172 -38.15 60.19 -7.23
CA ARG A 172 -39.61 60.36 -7.29
C ARG A 172 -40.00 61.79 -6.89
N GLU A 173 -39.53 62.27 -5.74
CA GLU A 173 -39.76 63.65 -5.27
C GLU A 173 -39.24 64.68 -6.28
N HIS A 174 -38.05 64.46 -6.84
CA HIS A 174 -37.49 65.36 -7.84
C HIS A 174 -38.35 65.42 -9.11
N ARG A 175 -38.88 64.28 -9.59
CA ARG A 175 -39.81 64.24 -10.74
C ARG A 175 -41.10 64.98 -10.42
N GLU A 176 -41.69 64.73 -9.26
CA GLU A 176 -42.93 65.40 -8.84
C GLU A 176 -42.75 66.92 -8.75
N LYS A 177 -41.65 67.36 -8.13
CA LYS A 177 -41.28 68.79 -8.08
C LYS A 177 -41.06 69.38 -9.47
N ALA A 178 -40.39 68.66 -10.37
CA ALA A 178 -40.18 69.11 -11.74
C ALA A 178 -41.51 69.30 -12.49
N GLU A 179 -42.47 68.40 -12.30
CA GLU A 179 -43.82 68.54 -12.89
C GLU A 179 -44.57 69.75 -12.29
N ILE A 180 -44.47 70.00 -10.99
CA ILE A 180 -45.06 71.21 -10.38
C ILE A 180 -44.46 72.48 -11.00
N VAL A 181 -43.13 72.54 -11.14
CA VAL A 181 -42.42 73.68 -11.75
C VAL A 181 -42.84 73.87 -13.22
N LYS A 182 -43.01 72.79 -13.97
CA LYS A 182 -43.46 72.81 -15.36
C LYS A 182 -44.88 73.37 -15.50
N HIS A 183 -45.79 72.98 -14.62
CA HIS A 183 -47.19 73.43 -14.67
C HIS A 183 -47.41 74.81 -14.03
N HIS A 184 -46.56 75.25 -13.09
CA HIS A 184 -46.71 76.52 -12.34
C HIS A 184 -45.45 77.41 -12.36
N PRO A 185 -44.85 77.72 -13.53
CA PRO A 185 -43.54 78.37 -13.60
C PRO A 185 -43.52 79.79 -13.00
N HIS A 186 -44.62 80.54 -13.15
CA HIS A 186 -44.73 81.91 -12.64
C HIS A 186 -44.94 81.98 -11.13
N GLU A 187 -45.57 80.97 -10.54
CA GLU A 187 -45.80 80.89 -9.09
C GLU A 187 -44.51 80.49 -8.37
N VAL A 188 -43.84 79.45 -8.86
CA VAL A 188 -42.51 79.04 -8.37
C VAL A 188 -41.48 80.16 -8.54
N GLY A 189 -41.50 80.89 -9.66
CA GLY A 189 -40.64 82.05 -9.88
C GLY A 189 -40.90 83.18 -8.88
N ARG A 190 -42.16 83.42 -8.52
CA ARG A 190 -42.54 84.41 -7.49
C ARG A 190 -42.11 83.97 -6.10
N GLU A 191 -42.30 82.72 -5.71
CA GLU A 191 -41.84 82.19 -4.42
C GLU A 191 -40.31 82.28 -4.27
N ARG A 192 -39.56 81.88 -5.30
CA ARG A 192 -38.09 82.02 -5.30
C ARG A 192 -37.66 83.48 -5.13
N LYS A 193 -38.36 84.41 -5.80
CA LYS A 193 -38.09 85.85 -5.67
C LYS A 193 -38.41 86.37 -4.27
N VAL A 194 -39.53 85.95 -3.67
CA VAL A 194 -39.89 86.28 -2.28
C VAL A 194 -38.85 85.75 -1.30
N PHE A 195 -38.38 84.51 -1.48
CA PHE A 195 -37.34 83.91 -0.65
C PHE A 195 -36.02 84.68 -0.76
N VAL A 196 -35.56 85.02 -1.97
CA VAL A 196 -34.36 85.83 -2.17
C VAL A 196 -34.51 87.22 -1.55
N ASP A 197 -35.65 87.88 -1.77
CA ASP A 197 -35.92 89.22 -1.24
C ASP A 197 -35.98 89.22 0.29
N PHE A 198 -36.46 88.16 0.92
CA PHE A 198 -36.47 88.02 2.38
C PHE A 198 -35.06 88.15 2.99
N PHE A 199 -34.05 87.56 2.35
CA PHE A 199 -32.66 87.64 2.83
C PHE A 199 -31.87 88.82 2.27
N CYS A 200 -32.11 89.18 1.01
CA CYS A 200 -31.25 90.12 0.26
C CYS A 200 -31.85 91.52 0.12
N ASN A 201 -33.18 91.69 0.22
CA ASN A 201 -33.83 92.98 0.04
C ASN A 201 -35.20 93.06 0.78
N PRO A 202 -35.19 93.01 2.12
CA PRO A 202 -36.41 92.88 2.94
C PRO A 202 -37.32 94.11 2.83
N GLU A 203 -36.77 95.30 2.56
CA GLU A 203 -37.56 96.51 2.36
C GLU A 203 -38.43 96.42 1.09
N ARG A 204 -37.91 95.81 0.02
CA ARG A 204 -38.70 95.57 -1.19
C ARG A 204 -39.89 94.63 -0.91
N LEU A 205 -39.67 93.60 -0.09
CA LEU A 205 -40.73 92.69 0.32
C LEU A 205 -41.77 93.39 1.21
N ARG A 206 -41.32 94.19 2.20
CA ARG A 206 -42.20 95.01 3.05
C ARG A 206 -43.05 95.98 2.25
N ASN A 207 -42.49 96.60 1.22
CA ASN A 207 -43.22 97.50 0.32
C ASN A 207 -44.29 96.76 -0.47
N GLN A 208 -43.98 95.61 -1.06
CA GLN A 208 -44.96 94.79 -1.79
C GLN A 208 -46.11 94.30 -0.88
N VAL A 209 -45.81 93.95 0.38
CA VAL A 209 -46.86 93.56 1.36
C VAL A 209 -47.72 94.76 1.73
N ARG A 210 -47.13 95.92 2.00
CA ARG A 210 -47.87 97.16 2.29
C ARG A 210 -48.79 97.55 1.14
N GLU A 211 -48.30 97.47 -0.09
CA GLU A 211 -49.06 97.82 -1.31
C GLU A 211 -50.26 96.89 -1.50
N ARG A 212 -50.08 95.56 -1.35
CA ARG A 212 -51.21 94.61 -1.39
C ARG A 212 -52.20 94.76 -0.24
N GLN A 213 -51.74 95.16 0.94
CA GLN A 213 -52.63 95.47 2.08
C GLN A 213 -53.45 96.74 1.80
N LEU A 214 -52.84 97.76 1.17
CA LEU A 214 -53.54 98.96 0.72
C LEU A 214 -54.59 98.63 -0.36
N GLU A 215 -54.26 97.81 -1.35
CA GLU A 215 -55.21 97.34 -2.38
C GLU A 215 -56.36 96.52 -1.78
N SER A 216 -56.08 95.60 -0.84
CA SER A 216 -57.12 94.81 -0.16
C SER A 216 -58.02 95.69 0.73
N ASN A 217 -57.44 96.68 1.41
CA ASN A 217 -58.20 97.63 2.22
C ASN A 217 -59.07 98.54 1.34
N LEU A 218 -58.58 98.99 0.19
CA LEU A 218 -59.37 99.74 -0.80
C LEU A 218 -60.55 98.91 -1.33
N CYS A 219 -60.36 97.63 -1.66
CA CYS A 219 -61.45 96.73 -2.03
C CYS A 219 -62.49 96.55 -0.91
N LYS A 220 -62.06 96.47 0.36
CA LYS A 220 -62.97 96.42 1.52
C LYS A 220 -63.74 97.73 1.71
N PHE A 221 -63.09 98.88 1.50
CA PHE A 221 -63.75 100.19 1.55
C PHE A 221 -64.77 100.36 0.41
N SER A 222 -64.50 99.87 -0.80
CA SER A 222 -65.46 99.92 -1.91
C SER A 222 -66.69 99.03 -1.71
N ILE A 223 -66.63 97.99 -0.87
CA ILE A 223 -67.79 97.14 -0.53
C ILE A 223 -68.66 97.78 0.57
N ILE A 224 -68.11 98.68 1.39
CA ILE A 224 -68.86 99.38 2.46
C ILE A 224 -69.62 100.61 1.93
N TYR A 225 -69.31 101.08 0.72
CA TYR A 225 -69.96 102.23 0.07
C TYR A 225 -70.88 101.85 -1.12
N LEU A 226 -71.31 100.58 -1.19
CA LEU A 226 -72.40 100.05 -2.03
C LEU A 226 -73.51 99.51 -1.12
#